data_AF-A0A947BL52-F1
#
_entry.id   AF-A0A947BL52-F1
#
_cell.length_a   1.000
_cell.length_b   1.000
_cell.length_c   1.000
_cell.angle_alpha   90.00
_cell.angle_beta   90.00
_cell.angle_gamma   90.00
#
_symmetry.space_group_name_H-M   'P 1'
#
loop_
_entity.id
_entity.type
_entity.pdbx_description
1 polymer ?
#
loop_
_entity_poly.entity_id
_entity_poly.type
_entity_poly.pdbx_seq_one_letter_code
_entity_poly.pdbx_strand_id
1 'polypeptide(L)'
;MFLWFHKLGSPPHFYRIAGKWIPWLTWIFLAFLLTGLYGGLIEAPPDYQQGESYRIIFVHVPSAWMSLLIYVVMAFCGAIVIVWRMKLAEVVLIS
;
A
#
# COMPACT_ATOMS: atom_id res chain seq x y z
N MET A 1 -18.21 5.34 -24.48
CA MET A 1 -18.16 6.24 -23.31
C MET A 1 -17.81 5.39 -22.08
N PHE A 2 -16.56 5.49 -21.59
CA PHE A 2 -15.95 4.82 -20.41
C PHE A 2 -16.40 3.40 -19.99
N LEU A 3 -16.47 2.43 -20.92
CA LEU A 3 -16.80 1.01 -20.62
C LEU A 3 -15.83 0.33 -19.62
N TRP A 4 -14.55 0.70 -19.64
CA TRP A 4 -13.53 0.15 -18.74
C TRP A 4 -13.74 0.60 -17.28
N PHE A 5 -14.16 1.85 -17.07
CA PHE A 5 -14.42 2.42 -15.75
C PHE A 5 -15.62 1.74 -15.05
N HIS A 6 -16.66 1.40 -15.81
CA HIS A 6 -17.78 0.60 -15.30
C HIS A 6 -17.46 -0.88 -15.10
N LYS A 7 -16.66 -1.50 -15.98
CA LYS A 7 -16.26 -2.91 -15.82
C LYS A 7 -15.34 -3.11 -14.62
N LEU A 8 -14.36 -2.23 -14.41
CA LEU A 8 -13.52 -2.26 -13.21
C LEU A 8 -14.28 -1.83 -11.97
N GLY A 9 -15.35 -1.04 -12.07
CA GLY A 9 -16.26 -0.75 -10.96
C GLY A 9 -17.11 -1.95 -10.50
N SER A 10 -17.11 -3.07 -11.23
CA SER A 10 -17.84 -4.29 -10.85
C SER A 10 -16.98 -5.19 -9.95
N PRO A 11 -17.40 -5.45 -8.69
CA PRO A 11 -16.61 -6.24 -7.74
C PRO A 11 -16.14 -7.61 -8.27
N PRO A 12 -16.97 -8.46 -8.90
CA PRO A 12 -16.53 -9.79 -9.29
C PRO A 12 -15.47 -9.77 -10.40
N HIS A 13 -15.48 -8.77 -11.29
CA HIS A 13 -14.46 -8.67 -12.34
C HIS A 13 -13.13 -8.20 -11.77
N PHE A 14 -13.16 -7.26 -10.83
CA PHE A 14 -11.97 -6.79 -10.12
C PHE A 14 -11.35 -7.90 -9.26
N TYR A 15 -12.13 -8.58 -8.40
CA TYR A 15 -11.61 -9.66 -7.54
C TYR A 15 -10.99 -10.81 -8.33
N ARG A 16 -11.56 -11.17 -9.49
CA ARG A 16 -10.98 -12.20 -10.36
C ARG A 16 -9.61 -11.80 -10.92
N ILE A 17 -9.43 -10.53 -11.26
CA ILE A 17 -8.14 -10.03 -11.74
C ILE A 17 -7.18 -9.92 -10.55
N ALA A 18 -7.57 -9.23 -9.48
CA ALA A 18 -6.77 -9.05 -8.28
C ALA A 18 -6.29 -10.39 -7.71
N GLY A 19 -7.16 -11.40 -7.61
CA GLY A 19 -6.80 -12.74 -7.11
C GLY A 19 -5.70 -13.44 -7.92
N LYS A 20 -5.58 -13.17 -9.23
CA LYS A 20 -4.48 -13.69 -10.05
C LYS A 20 -3.16 -12.97 -9.79
N TRP A 21 -3.21 -11.67 -9.50
CA TRP A 21 -2.03 -10.83 -9.29
C TRP A 21 -1.51 -10.86 -7.85
N ILE A 22 -2.40 -11.03 -6.87
CA ILE A 22 -2.07 -11.09 -5.44
C ILE A 22 -0.86 -12.01 -5.15
N PRO A 23 -0.80 -13.28 -5.57
CA PRO A 23 0.33 -14.14 -5.21
C PRO A 23 1.67 -13.60 -5.72
N TRP A 24 1.70 -13.07 -6.95
CA TRP A 24 2.91 -12.48 -7.53
C TRP A 24 3.33 -11.20 -6.82
N LEU A 25 2.37 -10.32 -6.53
CA LEU A 25 2.61 -9.08 -5.79
C LEU A 25 3.08 -9.37 -4.36
N THR A 26 2.53 -10.40 -3.71
CA THR A 26 2.97 -10.84 -2.38
C THR A 26 4.42 -11.31 -2.41
N TRP A 27 4.83 -12.10 -3.40
CA TRP A 27 6.23 -12.53 -3.53
C TRP A 27 7.17 -11.36 -3.75
N ILE A 28 6.80 -10.42 -4.62
CA ILE A 28 7.57 -9.19 -4.86
C ILE A 28 7.67 -8.36 -3.58
N PHE A 29 6.56 -8.19 -2.86
CA PHE A 29 6.51 -7.50 -1.58
C PHE A 29 7.43 -8.16 -0.55
N LEU A 30 7.37 -9.49 -0.40
CA LEU A 30 8.22 -10.21 0.55
C LEU A 30 9.70 -10.07 0.20
N ALA A 31 10.06 -10.14 -1.08
CA ALA A 31 11.43 -9.95 -1.52
C ALA A 31 11.97 -8.56 -1.15
N PHE A 32 11.22 -7.50 -1.44
CA PHE A 32 11.62 -6.13 -1.09
C PHE A 32 11.58 -5.87 0.41
N LEU A 33 10.60 -6.42 1.13
CA LEU A 33 10.49 -6.28 2.58
C LEU A 33 11.70 -6.92 3.28
N LEU A 34 12.05 -8.15 2.92
CA LEU A 34 13.15 -8.87 3.55
C LEU A 34 14.50 -8.23 3.25
N THR A 35 14.74 -7.84 1.99
CA THR A 35 15.98 -7.16 1.60
C THR A 35 16.10 -5.79 2.27
N GLY A 36 15.02 -5.01 2.33
CA GLY A 36 14.99 -3.71 3.01
C GLY A 36 15.18 -3.83 4.52
N LEU A 37 14.55 -4.81 5.18
CA LEU A 37 14.73 -5.07 6.61
C LEU A 37 16.17 -5.49 6.93
N TYR A 38 16.75 -6.36 6.11
CA TYR A 38 18.13 -6.78 6.29
C TYR A 38 19.11 -5.61 6.12
N GLY A 39 18.97 -4.84 5.04
CA GLY A 39 19.82 -3.66 4.80
C GLY A 39 19.67 -2.59 5.90
N GLY A 40 18.45 -2.32 6.35
CA GLY A 40 18.17 -1.30 7.35
C GLY A 40 18.53 -1.67 8.79
N LEU A 41 18.30 -2.94 9.20
CA LEU A 41 18.49 -3.37 10.59
C LEU A 41 19.82 -4.08 10.85
N ILE A 42 20.45 -4.66 9.83
CA ILE A 42 21.66 -5.47 9.98
C ILE A 42 22.87 -4.79 9.34
N GLU A 43 22.77 -4.38 8.08
CA GLU A 43 23.92 -3.82 7.34
C GLU A 43 24.21 -2.35 7.67
N ALA A 44 23.17 -1.56 7.97
CA ALA A 44 23.31 -0.13 8.21
C ALA A 44 24.27 0.15 9.39
N PRO A 45 25.29 1.01 9.21
CA PRO A 45 26.21 1.33 10.31
C PRO A 45 25.46 2.07 11.43
N PRO A 46 25.87 1.90 12.69
CA PRO A 46 25.33 2.69 13.79
C PRO A 46 25.66 4.18 13.59
N ASP A 47 24.71 5.03 14.00
CA ASP A 47 24.93 6.47 13.98
C ASP A 47 25.82 6.91 15.16
N TYR A 48 26.54 8.01 14.99
CA TYR A 48 27.46 8.52 16.01
C TYR A 48 26.75 8.96 17.30
N GLN A 49 25.55 9.52 17.22
CA GLN A 49 24.80 10.00 18.39
C GLN A 49 23.79 8.98 18.90
N GLN A 50 23.13 8.27 17.98
CA GLN A 50 22.03 7.36 18.31
C GLN A 50 22.45 5.89 18.40
N GLY A 51 23.70 5.56 18.05
CA GLY A 51 24.22 4.19 18.06
C GLY A 51 23.38 3.24 17.22
N GLU A 52 23.10 2.05 17.76
CA GLU A 52 22.28 1.02 17.12
C GLU A 52 20.79 1.41 16.99
N SER A 53 20.28 2.31 17.85
CA SER A 53 18.88 2.73 17.82
C SER A 53 18.52 3.52 16.55
N TYR A 54 19.52 4.10 15.87
CA TYR A 54 19.35 4.73 14.55
C TYR A 54 18.65 3.80 13.56
N ARG A 55 18.94 2.50 13.59
CA ARG A 55 18.40 1.56 12.60
C ARG A 55 16.88 1.44 12.61
N ILE A 56 16.22 1.83 13.71
CA ILE A 56 14.75 1.82 13.83
C ILE A 56 14.10 2.78 12.81
N ILE A 57 14.79 3.85 12.40
CA ILE A 57 14.21 4.83 11.46
C ILE A 57 13.89 4.21 10.10
N PHE A 58 14.63 3.18 9.69
CA PHE A 58 14.40 2.48 8.42
C PHE A 58 13.07 1.72 8.39
N VAL A 59 12.46 1.48 9.55
CA VAL A 59 11.10 0.92 9.66
C VAL A 59 10.09 2.03 9.99
N HIS A 60 10.45 2.92 10.92
CA HIS A 60 9.56 3.97 11.40
C HIS A 60 9.19 5.01 10.34
N VAL A 61 10.17 5.55 9.60
CA VAL A 61 9.90 6.64 8.64
C VAL A 61 9.04 6.14 7.46
N PRO A 62 9.34 4.99 6.83
CA PRO A 62 8.48 4.47 5.78
C PRO A 62 7.08 4.10 6.28
N SER A 63 6.95 3.52 7.48
CA SER A 63 5.63 3.19 8.06
C SER A 63 4.79 4.43 8.33
N ALA A 64 5.39 5.53 8.83
CA ALA A 64 4.69 6.80 9.00
C ALA A 64 4.20 7.37 7.66
N TRP A 65 5.02 7.27 6.61
CA TRP A 65 4.62 7.71 5.27
C TRP A 65 3.50 6.85 4.68
N MET A 66 3.56 5.52 4.86
CA MET A 66 2.48 4.61 4.46
C MET A 66 1.17 4.90 5.20
N SER A 67 1.23 5.24 6.49
CA SER A 67 0.06 5.65 7.26
C SER A 67 -0.57 6.93 6.68
N LEU A 68 0.24 7.93 6.35
CA LEU A 68 -0.26 9.16 5.72
C LEU A 68 -0.87 8.88 4.34
N LEU A 69 -0.24 8.02 3.55
CA LEU A 69 -0.75 7.64 2.22
C LEU A 69 -2.15 7.02 2.32
N ILE A 70 -2.43 6.20 3.33
CA ILE A 70 -3.77 5.63 3.54
C ILE A 70 -4.82 6.73 3.69
N TYR A 71 -4.55 7.80 4.44
CA TYR A 71 -5.48 8.94 4.55
C TYR A 71 -5.75 9.63 3.21
N VAL A 72 -4.71 9.80 2.39
CA VAL A 72 -4.85 10.38 1.03
C VAL A 72 -5.70 9.48 0.14
N VAL A 73 -5.45 8.16 0.18
CA VAL A 73 -6.24 7.17 -0.57
C VAL A 73 -7.69 7.19 -0.12
N MET A 74 -7.97 7.21 1.19
CA MET A 74 -9.33 7.33 1.72
C MET A 74 -10.03 8.61 1.24
N ALA A 75 -9.35 9.75 1.27
CA ALA A 75 -9.90 11.02 0.80
C ALA A 75 -10.26 10.95 -0.70
N PHE A 76 -9.38 10.38 -1.52
CA PHE A 76 -9.61 10.22 -2.96
C PHE A 76 -10.75 9.22 -3.25
N CYS A 77 -10.79 8.08 -2.55
CA CYS A 77 -11.87 7.12 -2.64
C CYS A 77 -13.21 7.75 -2.22
N GLY A 78 -13.24 8.57 -1.17
CA GLY A 78 -14.43 9.31 -0.74
C GLY A 78 -14.95 10.26 -1.80
N ALA A 79 -14.06 11.02 -2.46
CA ALA A 79 -14.43 11.87 -3.59
C ALA A 79 -15.03 11.04 -4.74
N ILE A 80 -14.45 9.88 -5.05
CA ILE A 80 -14.98 8.97 -6.09
C ILE A 80 -16.38 8.47 -5.73
N VAL A 81 -16.61 8.09 -4.47
CA VAL A 81 -17.91 7.61 -3.99
C VAL A 81 -18.97 8.71 -4.12
N ILE A 82 -18.66 9.95 -3.78
CA ILE A 82 -19.62 11.07 -3.84
C ILE A 82 -19.99 11.41 -5.30
N VAL A 83 -19.01 11.47 -6.20
CA VAL A 83 -19.24 11.93 -7.59
C VAL A 83 -19.77 10.79 -8.48
N TRP A 84 -19.17 9.59 -8.42
CA TRP A 84 -19.48 8.48 -9.33
C TRP A 84 -20.20 7.30 -8.67
N ARG A 85 -20.37 7.28 -7.34
CA ARG A 85 -21.07 6.22 -6.59
C ARG A 85 -20.55 4.80 -6.90
N MET A 86 -19.23 4.66 -7.03
CA MET A 86 -18.59 3.37 -7.31
C MET A 86 -18.50 2.50 -6.06
N LYS A 87 -19.16 1.33 -6.10
CA LYS A 87 -19.19 0.36 -4.99
C LYS A 87 -17.80 -0.13 -4.54
N LEU A 88 -16.84 -0.25 -5.46
CA LEU A 88 -15.48 -0.65 -5.07
C LEU A 88 -14.74 0.42 -4.26
N ALA A 89 -14.92 1.70 -4.59
CA ALA A 89 -14.32 2.78 -3.82
C ALA A 89 -14.92 2.85 -2.41
N GLU A 90 -16.19 2.49 -2.27
CA GLU A 90 -16.85 2.35 -0.97
C GLU A 90 -16.27 1.19 -0.16
N VAL A 91 -16.04 0.02 -0.79
CA VAL A 91 -15.36 -1.12 -0.13
C VAL A 91 -13.97 -0.73 0.35
N VAL A 92 -13.17 -0.03 -0.47
CA VAL A 92 -11.82 0.43 -0.09
C VAL A 92 -11.86 1.42 1.07
N LEU A 93 -12.91 2.23 1.19
CA LEU A 93 -13.04 3.22 2.27
C LEU A 93 -13.39 2.60 3.63
N ILE A 94 -14.11 1.47 3.63
CA ILE A 94 -14.53 0.77 4.86
C ILE A 94 -13.61 -0.39 5.28
N SER A 95 -12.62 -0.74 4.43
CA SER A 95 -11.64 -1.80 4.68
C SER A 95 -10.43 -1.27 5.43
#